data_AF-A0A2T6VHK1-F1
#
_entry.id   AF-A0A2T6VHK1-F1
#
_cell.length_a   1.000
_cell.length_b   1.000
_cell.length_c   1.000
_cell.angle_alpha   90.00
_cell.angle_beta   90.00
_cell.angle_gamma   90.00
#
_symmetry.space_group_name_H-M   'P 1'
#
loop_
_entity.id
_entity.type
_entity.pdbx_description
1 polymer ?
#
loop_
_entity_poly.entity_id
_entity_poly.type
_entity_poly.pdbx_seq_one_letter_code
_entity_poly.pdbx_strand_id
1 'polypeptide(L)'
;IFLFLKHTQIFFKDSSFLARSFQVISLSVLVFLNMLIIVHAFFPMFSPYQLFSIPLGLIFIVFFPLSLFLHAVGLGSLLDHILSMPLTIPTISILSPLWLLGVHLFLTILSARFFKVYLSMNVLSAGFFLYCCYQYIIMPSSIVG
;
A
#
# COMPACT_ATOMS: atom_id res chain seq x y z
N ILE A 1 6.54 4.76 -7.89
CA ILE A 1 7.52 5.72 -7.31
C ILE A 1 7.98 6.76 -8.34
N PHE A 2 8.65 6.39 -9.43
CA PHE A 2 9.13 7.35 -10.45
C PHE A 2 8.02 8.25 -11.04
N LEU A 3 6.84 7.68 -11.32
CA LEU A 3 5.70 8.44 -11.84
C LEU A 3 5.20 9.52 -10.86
N PHE A 4 5.18 9.20 -9.57
CA PHE A 4 4.84 10.16 -8.53
C PHE A 4 5.85 11.30 -8.56
N LEU A 5 7.15 11.01 -8.45
CA LEU A 5 8.20 12.01 -8.45
C LEU A 5 8.12 12.92 -9.69
N LYS A 6 7.98 12.34 -10.89
CA LYS A 6 7.86 13.11 -12.14
C LYS A 6 6.73 14.13 -12.11
N HIS A 7 5.55 13.73 -11.63
CA HIS A 7 4.35 14.58 -11.68
C HIS A 7 4.19 15.47 -10.44
N THR A 8 4.84 15.16 -9.33
CA THR A 8 4.78 15.94 -8.08
C THR A 8 6.00 16.81 -7.82
N GLN A 9 7.09 16.67 -8.59
CA GLN A 9 8.28 17.52 -8.53
C GLN A 9 7.98 19.02 -8.57
N ILE A 10 6.93 19.42 -9.29
CA ILE A 10 6.52 20.84 -9.42
C ILE A 10 5.85 21.37 -8.13
N PHE A 11 5.18 20.50 -7.37
CA PHE A 11 4.37 20.89 -6.20
C PHE A 11 5.16 21.01 -4.91
N PHE A 12 6.36 20.42 -4.84
CA PHE A 12 7.15 20.34 -3.62
C PHE A 12 8.51 21.01 -3.76
N LYS A 13 8.47 22.29 -4.17
CA LYS A 13 9.66 23.14 -4.26
C LYS A 13 10.13 23.62 -2.87
N ASP A 14 9.21 23.69 -1.90
CA ASP A 14 9.50 24.11 -0.54
C ASP A 14 10.08 22.98 0.32
N SER A 15 11.14 23.31 1.06
CA SER A 15 11.95 22.37 1.82
C SER A 15 11.47 22.14 3.27
N SER A 16 10.24 22.52 3.60
CA SER A 16 9.75 22.40 4.98
C SER A 16 9.63 20.93 5.41
N PHE A 17 9.90 20.67 6.69
CA PHE A 17 9.77 19.32 7.25
C PHE A 17 8.36 18.74 7.04
N LEU A 18 7.32 19.57 7.21
CA LEU A 18 5.94 19.19 6.98
C LEU A 18 5.68 18.79 5.52
N ALA A 19 6.22 19.55 4.55
CA ALA A 19 6.08 19.21 3.13
C ALA A 19 6.71 17.85 2.82
N ARG A 20 7.90 17.56 3.36
CA ARG A 20 8.57 16.26 3.18
C ARG A 20 7.79 15.11 3.82
N SER A 21 7.31 15.27 5.03
CA SER A 21 6.48 14.25 5.69
C SER A 21 5.20 13.98 4.89
N PHE A 22 4.55 15.02 4.38
CA PHE A 22 3.38 14.87 3.52
C PHE A 22 3.71 14.15 2.20
N GLN A 23 4.86 14.44 1.58
CA GLN A 23 5.31 13.71 0.39
C GLN A 23 5.48 12.22 0.66
N VAL A 24 6.12 11.86 1.78
CA VAL A 24 6.37 10.45 2.14
C VAL A 24 5.05 9.72 2.39
N ILE A 25 4.13 10.34 3.12
CA ILE A 25 2.80 9.77 3.37
C ILE A 25 2.02 9.62 2.07
N SER A 26 1.98 10.66 1.24
CA SER A 26 1.28 10.64 -0.06
C SER A 26 1.84 9.56 -0.98
N LEU A 27 3.17 9.43 -1.07
CA LEU A 27 3.83 8.37 -1.83
C LEU A 27 3.42 6.99 -1.30
N SER A 28 3.41 6.79 0.02
CA SER A 28 3.09 5.50 0.63
C SER A 28 1.63 5.10 0.37
N VAL A 29 0.69 6.06 0.50
CA VAL A 29 -0.72 5.87 0.16
C VAL A 29 -0.88 5.51 -1.32
N LEU A 30 -0.22 6.23 -2.22
CA LEU A 30 -0.33 5.97 -3.66
C LEU A 30 0.28 4.63 -4.04
N VAL A 31 1.41 4.25 -3.45
CA VAL A 31 2.00 2.91 -3.67
C VAL A 31 1.05 1.83 -3.18
N PHE A 32 0.49 1.98 -1.97
CA PHE A 32 -0.53 1.07 -1.44
C PHE A 32 -1.70 0.88 -2.40
N LEU A 33 -2.31 2.00 -2.85
CA LEU A 33 -3.47 1.96 -3.75
C LEU A 33 -3.15 1.31 -5.09
N ASN A 34 -2.04 1.69 -5.74
CA ASN A 34 -1.69 1.14 -7.05
C ASN A 34 -1.31 -0.35 -6.97
N MET A 35 -0.65 -0.78 -5.90
CA MET A 35 -0.32 -2.20 -5.72
C MET A 35 -1.55 -3.05 -5.42
N LEU A 36 -2.65 -2.47 -4.94
CA LEU A 36 -3.85 -3.21 -4.56
C LEU A 36 -4.42 -4.04 -5.71
N ILE A 37 -4.60 -3.44 -6.90
CA ILE A 37 -5.11 -4.13 -8.10
C ILE A 37 -4.17 -5.27 -8.50
N ILE A 38 -2.85 -5.04 -8.46
CA ILE A 38 -1.84 -6.03 -8.83
C ILE A 38 -1.88 -7.21 -7.86
N VAL A 39 -1.87 -6.93 -6.56
CA VAL A 39 -1.90 -7.96 -5.51
C VAL A 39 -3.18 -8.79 -5.62
N HIS A 40 -4.33 -8.15 -5.80
CA HIS A 40 -5.62 -8.86 -5.84
C HIS A 40 -5.84 -9.68 -7.11
N ALA A 41 -5.01 -9.53 -8.15
CA ALA A 41 -5.00 -10.44 -9.29
C ALA A 41 -4.43 -11.83 -8.93
N PHE A 42 -3.60 -11.93 -7.89
CA PHE A 42 -2.92 -13.17 -7.48
C PHE A 42 -3.31 -13.62 -6.06
N PHE A 43 -3.57 -12.67 -5.17
CA PHE A 43 -3.86 -12.89 -3.75
C PHE A 43 -5.20 -12.23 -3.40
N PRO A 44 -6.28 -13.00 -3.21
CA PRO A 44 -7.61 -12.42 -3.06
C PRO A 44 -7.87 -11.85 -1.66
N MET A 45 -6.94 -11.98 -0.72
CA MET A 45 -7.18 -11.62 0.68
C MET A 45 -7.22 -10.10 0.86
N PHE A 46 -8.40 -9.59 1.19
CA PHE A 46 -8.64 -8.18 1.47
C PHE A 46 -9.06 -7.96 2.91
N SER A 47 -8.58 -6.87 3.52
CA SER A 47 -9.07 -6.37 4.79
C SER A 47 -8.84 -4.85 4.89
N PRO A 48 -9.79 -4.06 5.42
CA PRO A 48 -9.57 -2.63 5.66
C PRO A 48 -8.38 -2.35 6.59
N TYR A 49 -8.04 -3.31 7.47
CA TYR A 49 -6.86 -3.25 8.33
C TYR A 49 -5.54 -3.17 7.54
N GLN A 50 -5.52 -3.48 6.24
CA GLN A 50 -4.36 -3.31 5.38
C GLN A 50 -3.90 -1.85 5.28
N LEU A 51 -4.74 -0.86 5.60
CA LEU A 51 -4.30 0.54 5.71
C LEU A 51 -3.23 0.75 6.78
N PHE A 52 -3.20 -0.08 7.84
CA PHE A 52 -2.15 -0.05 8.84
C PHE A 52 -0.78 -0.42 8.27
N SER A 53 -0.70 -1.05 7.08
CA SER A 53 0.57 -1.30 6.40
C SER A 53 1.34 -0.02 6.05
N ILE A 54 0.65 1.12 5.90
CA ILE A 54 1.30 2.40 5.61
C ILE A 54 2.16 2.86 6.80
N PRO A 55 1.61 3.07 8.02
CA PRO A 55 2.43 3.40 9.17
C PRO A 55 3.38 2.26 9.58
N LEU A 56 2.95 0.99 9.47
CA LEU A 56 3.84 -0.14 9.77
C LEU A 56 5.05 -0.15 8.84
N GLY A 57 4.87 0.10 7.54
CA GLY A 57 5.96 0.13 6.57
C GLY A 57 7.01 1.19 6.91
N LEU A 58 6.58 2.35 7.43
CA LEU A 58 7.50 3.40 7.87
C LEU A 58 8.27 2.99 9.15
N ILE A 59 7.59 2.37 10.11
CA ILE A 59 8.23 1.82 11.32
C ILE A 59 9.22 0.72 10.93
N PHE A 60 8.88 -0.10 9.94
CA PHE A 60 9.66 -1.25 9.49
C PHE A 60 11.02 -0.85 8.93
N ILE A 61 11.15 0.34 8.33
CA ILE A 61 12.42 0.89 7.83
C ILE A 61 13.46 0.96 8.95
N VAL A 62 13.05 1.28 10.18
CA VAL A 62 13.94 1.35 11.35
C VAL A 62 13.99 0.02 12.09
N PHE A 63 12.83 -0.60 12.28
CA PHE A 63 12.70 -1.84 13.07
C PHE A 63 13.50 -2.99 12.46
N PHE A 64 13.47 -3.16 11.14
CA PHE A 64 14.10 -4.31 10.50
C PHE A 64 15.64 -4.29 10.60
N PRO A 65 16.36 -3.21 10.23
CA PRO A 65 17.81 -3.14 10.43
C PRO A 65 18.22 -3.27 11.90
N LEU A 66 17.43 -2.68 12.82
CA LEU A 66 17.69 -2.78 14.26
C LEU A 66 17.55 -4.22 14.76
N SER A 67 16.48 -4.91 14.39
CA SER A 67 16.26 -6.32 14.75
C SER A 67 17.39 -7.21 14.23
N LEU A 68 17.84 -6.98 12.99
CA LEU A 68 18.97 -7.70 12.41
C LEU A 68 20.28 -7.42 13.17
N PHE A 69 20.54 -6.16 13.52
CA PHE A 69 21.70 -5.78 14.32
C PHE A 69 21.68 -6.44 15.71
N LEU A 70 20.53 -6.43 16.40
CA LEU A 70 20.38 -7.07 17.70
C LEU A 70 20.63 -8.58 17.62
N HIS A 71 20.13 -9.24 16.58
CA HIS A 71 20.45 -10.64 16.31
C HIS A 71 21.95 -10.87 16.10
N ALA A 72 22.62 -9.99 15.36
CA ALA A 72 24.06 -10.11 15.10
C ALA A 72 24.92 -9.98 16.38
N VAL A 73 24.47 -9.23 17.38
CA VAL A 73 25.16 -9.07 18.68
C VAL A 73 24.65 -10.02 19.78
N GLY A 74 23.79 -10.98 19.44
CA GLY A 74 23.24 -11.97 20.39
C GLY A 74 22.10 -11.47 21.29
N LEU A 75 21.52 -10.30 20.99
CA LEU A 75 20.40 -9.68 21.70
C LEU A 75 19.08 -9.72 20.90
N GLY A 76 18.99 -10.60 19.90
CA GLY A 76 17.85 -10.65 18.96
C GLY A 76 16.49 -10.84 19.63
N SER A 77 16.45 -11.60 20.72
CA SER A 77 15.22 -11.96 21.45
C SER A 77 14.46 -10.78 22.05
N LEU A 78 15.07 -9.58 22.13
CA LEU A 78 14.42 -8.39 22.69
C LEU A 78 13.23 -7.91 21.85
N LEU A 79 13.27 -8.07 20.53
CA LEU A 79 12.23 -7.60 19.63
C LEU A 79 11.30 -8.73 19.14
N ASP A 80 11.64 -9.98 19.41
CA ASP A 80 10.88 -11.16 18.96
C ASP A 80 9.48 -11.21 19.57
N HIS A 81 9.31 -10.74 20.82
CA HIS A 81 7.99 -10.69 21.47
C HIS A 81 7.00 -9.81 20.69
N ILE A 82 7.48 -8.72 20.08
CA ILE A 82 6.62 -7.81 19.31
C ILE A 82 6.12 -8.52 18.04
N LEU A 83 6.96 -9.38 17.45
CA LEU A 83 6.64 -10.16 16.25
C LEU A 83 5.77 -11.39 16.54
N SER A 84 5.88 -11.98 17.73
CA SER A 84 5.16 -13.19 18.12
C SER A 84 3.73 -12.94 18.61
N MET A 85 3.26 -11.68 18.63
CA MET A 85 1.88 -11.38 19.01
C MET A 85 0.90 -11.98 17.98
N PRO A 86 0.00 -12.88 18.39
CA PRO A 86 -0.97 -13.46 17.47
C PRO A 86 -1.95 -12.37 17.02
N LEU A 87 -1.89 -12.01 15.74
CA LEU A 87 -2.86 -11.14 15.08
C LEU A 87 -3.72 -11.97 14.12
N THR A 88 -4.95 -12.25 14.54
CA THR A 88 -6.01 -12.76 13.65
C THR A 88 -6.67 -11.55 12.99
N ILE A 89 -6.43 -11.37 11.68
CA ILE A 89 -7.01 -10.27 10.92
C ILE A 89 -8.18 -10.81 10.10
N PRO A 90 -9.41 -10.32 10.32
CA PRO A 90 -10.56 -10.72 9.53
C PRO A 90 -10.38 -10.27 8.08
N THR A 91 -10.58 -11.20 7.15
CA THR A 91 -10.34 -11.00 5.73
C THR A 91 -11.49 -11.54 4.89
N ILE A 92 -11.68 -10.98 3.70
CA ILE A 92 -12.57 -11.52 2.67
C ILE A 92 -11.76 -11.86 1.42
N SER A 93 -12.29 -12.74 0.58
CA SER A 93 -11.66 -13.16 -0.66
C SER A 93 -12.25 -12.38 -1.84
N ILE A 94 -11.49 -11.43 -2.40
CA ILE A 94 -11.82 -10.65 -3.59
C ILE A 94 -10.70 -10.81 -4.61
N LEU A 95 -10.98 -11.49 -5.73
CA LEU A 95 -10.05 -11.53 -6.85
C LEU A 95 -10.31 -10.33 -7.78
N SER A 96 -9.25 -9.59 -8.13
CA SER A 96 -9.36 -8.60 -9.19
C SER A 96 -9.40 -9.31 -10.55
N PRO A 97 -10.32 -8.93 -11.44
CA PRO A 97 -10.40 -9.57 -12.75
C PRO A 97 -9.20 -9.18 -13.61
N LEU A 98 -8.70 -10.12 -14.43
CA LEU A 98 -7.50 -9.92 -15.25
C LEU A 98 -7.61 -8.73 -16.23
N TRP A 99 -8.83 -8.39 -16.68
CA TRP A 99 -9.04 -7.22 -17.53
C TRP A 99 -8.73 -5.92 -16.77
N LEU A 100 -9.06 -5.84 -15.47
CA LEU A 100 -8.80 -4.66 -14.65
C LEU A 100 -7.29 -4.50 -14.43
N LEU A 101 -6.58 -5.61 -14.21
CA LEU A 101 -5.12 -5.62 -14.17
C LEU A 101 -4.52 -5.12 -15.49
N GLY A 102 -4.99 -5.62 -16.64
CA GLY A 102 -4.52 -5.21 -17.95
C GLY A 102 -4.72 -3.72 -18.22
N VAL A 103 -5.92 -3.19 -17.90
CA VAL A 103 -6.22 -1.76 -17.98
C VAL A 103 -5.32 -0.95 -17.05
N HIS A 104 -5.12 -1.41 -15.81
CA HIS A 104 -4.26 -0.73 -14.84
C HIS A 104 -2.82 -0.65 -15.34
N LEU A 105 -2.23 -1.76 -15.80
CA LEU A 105 -0.85 -1.78 -16.33
C LEU A 105 -0.69 -0.91 -17.58
N PHE A 106 -1.68 -0.93 -18.49
CA PHE A 106 -1.69 -0.06 -19.66
C PHE A 106 -1.70 1.42 -19.26
N LEU A 107 -2.57 1.79 -18.31
CA LEU A 107 -2.62 3.15 -17.77
C LEU A 107 -1.31 3.52 -17.06
N THR A 108 -0.67 2.61 -16.34
CA THR A 108 0.65 2.85 -15.72
C THR A 108 1.70 3.23 -16.76
N ILE A 109 1.79 2.50 -17.87
CA ILE A 109 2.74 2.81 -18.95
C ILE A 109 2.39 4.15 -19.60
N LEU A 110 1.13 4.37 -19.95
CA LEU A 110 0.68 5.59 -20.64
C LEU A 110 0.80 6.85 -19.76
N SER A 111 0.65 6.68 -18.44
CA SER A 111 0.81 7.75 -17.44
C SER A 111 2.23 8.32 -17.37
N ALA A 112 3.23 7.58 -17.88
CA ALA A 112 4.59 8.08 -18.02
C ALA A 112 4.64 9.31 -18.91
N ARG A 113 3.73 9.46 -19.89
CA ARG A 113 3.68 10.60 -20.80
C ARG A 113 2.64 11.65 -20.40
N PHE A 114 1.47 11.22 -19.92
CA PHE A 114 0.32 12.12 -19.74
C PHE A 114 -0.12 12.22 -18.27
N PHE A 115 -0.14 13.45 -17.72
CA PHE A 115 -0.59 13.71 -16.35
C PHE A 115 -2.06 13.34 -16.12
N LYS A 116 -2.94 13.58 -17.11
CA LYS A 116 -4.37 13.19 -17.01
C LYS A 116 -4.52 11.68 -16.83
N VAL A 117 -3.72 10.89 -17.54
CA VAL A 117 -3.72 9.42 -17.44
C VAL A 117 -3.18 8.96 -16.09
N TYR A 118 -2.15 9.64 -15.56
CA TYR A 118 -1.67 9.42 -14.20
C TYR A 118 -2.80 9.64 -13.17
N LEU A 119 -3.57 10.72 -13.30
CA LEU A 119 -4.71 10.97 -12.41
C LEU A 119 -5.77 9.86 -12.55
N SER A 120 -6.14 9.49 -13.78
CA SER A 120 -7.11 8.41 -14.05
C SER A 120 -6.69 7.07 -13.45
N MET A 121 -5.40 6.70 -13.55
CA MET A 121 -4.85 5.49 -12.94
C MET A 121 -5.01 5.48 -11.42
N ASN A 122 -4.74 6.62 -10.76
CA ASN A 122 -4.89 6.74 -9.31
C ASN A 122 -6.37 6.71 -8.88
N VAL A 123 -7.26 7.34 -9.65
CA VAL A 123 -8.71 7.27 -9.42
C VAL A 123 -9.22 5.84 -9.57
N LEU A 124 -8.75 5.09 -10.58
CA LEU A 124 -9.09 3.68 -10.75
C LEU A 124 -8.66 2.85 -9.54
N SER A 125 -7.44 3.07 -9.06
CA SER A 125 -6.86 2.36 -7.91
C SER A 125 -7.61 2.67 -6.61
N ALA A 126 -7.93 3.94 -6.37
CA ALA A 126 -8.75 4.36 -5.24
C ALA A 126 -10.17 3.80 -5.33
N GLY A 127 -10.77 3.80 -6.53
CA GLY A 127 -12.09 3.19 -6.77
C GLY A 127 -12.11 1.70 -6.47
N PHE A 128 -11.06 0.95 -6.86
CA PHE A 128 -10.95 -0.46 -6.52
C PHE A 128 -10.83 -0.70 -5.01
N PHE A 129 -10.06 0.13 -4.29
CA PHE A 129 -10.01 0.06 -2.83
C PHE A 129 -11.39 0.30 -2.18
N LEU A 130 -12.11 1.35 -2.62
CA LEU A 130 -13.46 1.64 -2.12
C LEU A 130 -14.45 0.51 -2.42
N TYR A 131 -14.34 -0.10 -3.60
CA TYR A 131 -15.11 -1.30 -3.95
C TYR A 131 -14.83 -2.46 -2.98
N CYS A 132 -13.56 -2.73 -2.66
CA CYS A 132 -13.20 -3.79 -1.72
C CYS A 132 -13.73 -3.50 -0.30
N CYS A 133 -13.62 -2.26 0.16
CA CYS A 133 -14.22 -1.82 1.44
C CYS A 133 -15.74 -2.00 1.45
N TYR A 134 -16.41 -1.66 0.36
CA TYR A 134 -17.86 -1.83 0.21
C TYR A 134 -18.27 -3.31 0.29
N GLN A 135 -17.55 -4.19 -0.42
CA GLN A 135 -17.77 -5.64 -0.34
C GLN A 135 -17.55 -6.18 1.08
N TYR A 136 -16.52 -5.70 1.78
CA TYR A 136 -16.26 -6.07 3.18
C TYR A 136 -17.41 -5.73 4.12
N ILE A 137 -18.09 -4.60 3.90
CA ILE A 137 -19.23 -4.17 4.72
C ILE A 137 -20.48 -5.01 4.42
N ILE A 138 -20.71 -5.39 3.16
CA ILE A 138 -21.95 -6.04 2.72
C ILE A 138 -21.92 -7.56 2.82
N MET A 139 -20.74 -8.17 2.81
CA MET A 139 -20.57 -9.62 2.90
C MET A 139 -19.95 -10.07 4.23
N PRO A 140 -20.57 -9.78 5.40
CA PRO A 140 -20.01 -10.17 6.70
C PRO A 140 -19.92 -11.69 6.86
N SER A 141 -20.78 -12.45 6.19
CA SER A 141 -20.75 -13.92 6.16
C SER A 141 -19.54 -14.50 5.42
N SER A 142 -18.86 -13.71 4.61
CA SER A 142 -17.66 -14.12 3.87
C SER A 142 -16.36 -13.77 4.59
N ILE A 143 -16.46 -13.19 5.79
CA ILE A 143 -15.30 -12.85 6.62
C ILE A 143 -14.72 -14.14 7.23
N VAL A 144 -13.44 -14.36 6.98
CA VAL A 144 -12.64 -15.45 7.53
C VAL A 144 -11.47 -14.84 8.28
N GLY A 145 -11.26 -15.24 9.53
CA GLY A 145 -10.14 -14.78 10.37
C GLY A 145 -10.39 -15.00 11.85
#